data_AF-A0A2T1M1Z1-F1
#
_entry.id   AF-A0A2T1M1Z1-F1
#
_cell.length_a   1.000
_cell.length_b   1.000
_cell.length_c   1.000
_cell.angle_alpha   90.00
_cell.angle_beta   90.00
_cell.angle_gamma   90.00
#
_symmetry.space_group_name_H-M   'P 1'
#
loop_
_entity.id
_entity.type
_entity.pdbx_description
1 polymer ?
#
loop_
_entity_poly.entity_id
_entity_poly.type
_entity_poly.pdbx_seq_one_letter_code
_entity_poly.pdbx_strand_id
1 'polypeptide(L)'
;MAKNTQPQSLTGLDLLEKVKDLGNLSKEKKARACGYYTVTKNGVERVNMMKFLNALIDAEGIHLDSSTNGHGKGGRSASYKISVQSNGNLLIGSAYTKKMGLDSGDEFEITLGRKHIHLRQVGASDEDEEQTIAI
;
A
#
# COMPACT_ATOMS: atom_id res chain seq x y z
N MET A 1 -15.82 22.39 14.95
CA MET A 1 -15.29 21.03 14.72
C MET A 1 -16.29 20.27 13.86
N ALA A 2 -16.01 20.05 12.57
CA ALA A 2 -16.94 19.36 11.67
C ALA A 2 -16.68 17.85 11.73
N LYS A 3 -17.61 17.09 12.32
CA LYS A 3 -17.60 15.62 12.33
C LYS A 3 -17.66 15.13 10.88
N ASN A 4 -16.62 14.45 10.43
CA ASN A 4 -16.60 13.72 9.17
C ASN A 4 -17.48 12.48 9.37
N THR A 5 -18.78 12.59 9.07
CA THR A 5 -19.73 11.48 9.24
C THR A 5 -19.45 10.44 8.16
N GLN A 6 -18.75 9.38 8.55
CA GLN A 6 -18.59 8.18 7.74
C GLN A 6 -19.78 7.26 8.05
N PRO A 7 -20.67 6.97 7.09
CA PRO A 7 -21.74 6.00 7.28
C PRO A 7 -21.14 4.61 7.55
N GLN A 8 -21.81 3.83 8.40
CA GLN A 8 -21.45 2.43 8.62
C GLN A 8 -21.82 1.63 7.37
N SER A 9 -20.82 1.06 6.69
CA SER A 9 -20.99 0.28 5.47
C SER A 9 -21.38 -1.17 5.78
N LEU A 10 -22.33 -1.72 5.03
CA LEU A 10 -22.73 -3.14 5.12
C LEU A 10 -21.67 -4.05 4.52
N THR A 11 -21.41 -5.22 5.11
CA THR A 11 -20.41 -6.19 4.64
C THR A 11 -20.96 -7.62 4.69
N GLY A 12 -20.36 -8.55 3.95
CA GLY A 12 -20.74 -9.97 4.00
C GLY A 12 -22.17 -10.24 3.53
N LEU A 13 -22.89 -11.13 4.22
CA LEU A 13 -24.24 -11.54 3.87
C LEU A 13 -25.23 -10.37 3.82
N ASP A 14 -25.16 -9.45 4.79
CA ASP A 14 -26.02 -8.27 4.86
C ASP A 14 -25.88 -7.36 3.63
N LEU A 15 -24.66 -7.28 3.07
CA LEU A 15 -24.39 -6.53 1.84
C LEU A 15 -25.08 -7.20 0.64
N LEU A 16 -24.96 -8.52 0.53
CA LEU A 16 -25.52 -9.28 -0.58
C LEU A 16 -27.05 -9.25 -0.57
N GLU A 17 -27.66 -9.41 0.61
CA GLU A 17 -29.11 -9.31 0.78
C GLU A 17 -29.60 -7.92 0.37
N LYS A 18 -28.97 -6.87 0.88
CA LYS A 18 -29.36 -5.50 0.54
C LYS A 18 -29.19 -5.20 -0.95
N VAL A 19 -28.12 -5.68 -1.58
CA VAL A 19 -27.88 -5.47 -3.02
C VAL A 19 -28.87 -6.20 -3.90
N LYS A 20 -29.39 -7.35 -3.44
CA LYS A 20 -30.51 -8.07 -4.08
C LYS A 20 -31.81 -7.29 -3.95
N ASP A 21 -32.15 -6.79 -2.77
CA ASP A 21 -33.36 -5.98 -2.54
C ASP A 21 -33.40 -4.71 -3.40
N LEU A 22 -32.24 -4.12 -3.65
CA LEU A 22 -32.10 -2.90 -4.46
C LEU A 22 -32.29 -3.14 -5.98
N GLY A 23 -32.49 -4.38 -6.42
CA GLY A 23 -32.97 -4.72 -7.77
C GLY A 23 -32.12 -4.13 -8.90
N ASN A 24 -32.76 -3.41 -9.83
CA ASN A 24 -32.13 -2.83 -11.03
C ASN A 24 -31.52 -1.42 -10.83
N LEU A 25 -31.29 -0.99 -9.58
CA LEU A 25 -30.59 0.27 -9.34
C LEU A 25 -29.15 0.23 -9.88
N SER A 26 -28.65 1.39 -10.30
CA SER A 26 -27.25 1.52 -10.73
C SER A 26 -26.29 1.18 -9.60
N LYS A 27 -25.09 0.70 -9.95
CA LYS A 27 -24.06 0.31 -8.97
C LYS A 27 -23.75 1.44 -7.98
N GLU A 28 -23.75 2.69 -8.42
CA GLU A 28 -23.55 3.87 -7.56
C GLU A 28 -24.67 4.10 -6.56
N LYS A 29 -25.94 3.94 -6.97
CA LYS A 29 -27.09 4.05 -6.06
C LYS A 29 -27.07 2.92 -5.04
N LYS A 30 -26.71 1.71 -5.47
CA LYS A 30 -26.54 0.56 -4.57
C LYS A 30 -25.42 0.78 -3.55
N ALA A 31 -24.26 1.22 -4.00
CA ALA A 31 -23.13 1.53 -3.14
C ALA A 31 -23.49 2.59 -2.09
N ARG A 32 -24.19 3.66 -2.49
CA ARG A 32 -24.66 4.69 -1.56
C ARG A 32 -25.64 4.13 -0.51
N ALA A 33 -26.62 3.35 -0.94
CA ALA A 33 -27.60 2.71 -0.05
C ALA A 33 -26.96 1.70 0.92
N CYS A 34 -25.84 1.09 0.54
CA CYS A 34 -25.07 0.16 1.38
C CYS A 34 -24.01 0.86 2.26
N GLY A 35 -23.97 2.19 2.29
CA GLY A 35 -23.04 2.96 3.13
C GLY A 35 -21.63 3.14 2.56
N TYR A 36 -21.42 2.91 1.26
CA TYR A 36 -20.11 3.10 0.60
C TYR A 36 -19.95 4.51 0.05
N TYR A 37 -20.15 5.52 0.88
CA TYR A 37 -19.92 6.91 0.52
C TYR A 37 -19.31 7.69 1.67
N THR A 38 -18.75 8.84 1.35
CA THR A 38 -18.16 9.77 2.31
C THR A 38 -18.79 11.14 2.13
N VAL A 39 -19.02 11.86 3.21
CA VAL A 39 -19.55 13.23 3.16
C VAL A 39 -18.38 14.18 3.36
N THR A 40 -18.09 15.01 2.36
CA THR A 40 -17.04 16.03 2.50
C THR A 40 -17.48 17.17 3.40
N LYS A 41 -16.54 18.01 3.83
CA LYS A 41 -16.82 19.19 4.67
C LYS A 41 -17.86 20.14 4.05
N ASN A 42 -18.02 20.12 2.72
CA ASN A 42 -18.98 20.93 1.98
C ASN A 42 -20.34 20.21 1.78
N GLY A 43 -20.58 19.08 2.45
CA GLY A 43 -21.82 18.31 2.32
C GLY A 43 -21.94 17.46 1.06
N VAL A 44 -20.91 17.46 0.19
CA VAL A 44 -20.95 16.68 -1.06
C VAL A 44 -20.64 15.21 -0.76
N GLU A 45 -21.57 14.33 -1.12
CA GLU A 45 -21.42 12.88 -1.06
C GLU A 45 -20.52 12.36 -2.18
N ARG A 46 -19.51 11.56 -1.82
CA ARG A 46 -18.63 10.86 -2.76
C ARG A 46 -18.68 9.37 -2.49
N VAL A 47 -19.16 8.61 -3.48
CA VAL A 47 -19.25 7.15 -3.41
C VAL A 47 -17.85 6.54 -3.60
N ASN A 48 -17.49 5.58 -2.76
CA ASN A 48 -16.27 4.79 -2.93
C ASN A 48 -16.62 3.46 -3.63
N MET A 49 -16.64 3.50 -4.97
CA MET A 49 -17.02 2.35 -5.79
C MET A 49 -16.06 1.17 -5.64
N MET A 50 -14.76 1.44 -5.51
CA MET A 50 -13.75 0.38 -5.35
C MET A 50 -13.97 -0.39 -4.05
N LYS A 51 -14.23 0.31 -2.93
CA LYS A 51 -14.53 -0.33 -1.65
C LYS A 51 -15.83 -1.16 -1.70
N PHE A 52 -16.85 -0.67 -2.39
CA PHE A 52 -18.11 -1.40 -2.58
C PHE A 52 -17.92 -2.69 -3.38
N LEU A 53 -17.20 -2.63 -4.51
CA LEU A 53 -16.97 -3.79 -5.37
C LEU A 53 -16.10 -4.83 -4.66
N ASN A 54 -15.04 -4.42 -3.98
CA ASN A 54 -14.21 -5.35 -3.20
C ASN A 54 -15.03 -6.06 -2.12
N ALA A 55 -15.88 -5.33 -1.39
CA ALA A 55 -16.72 -5.93 -0.37
C ALA A 55 -17.77 -6.91 -0.93
N LEU A 56 -18.23 -6.73 -2.18
CA LEU A 56 -19.08 -7.70 -2.85
C LEU A 56 -18.31 -8.97 -3.21
N ILE A 57 -17.10 -8.81 -3.75
CA ILE A 57 -16.22 -9.92 -4.11
C ILE A 57 -15.86 -10.74 -2.86
N ASP A 58 -15.51 -10.04 -1.77
CA ASP A 58 -15.23 -10.66 -0.46
C ASP A 58 -16.47 -11.38 0.10
N ALA A 59 -17.66 -10.77 -0.01
CA ALA A 59 -18.91 -11.37 0.46
C ALA A 59 -19.32 -12.61 -0.35
N GLU A 60 -18.97 -12.68 -1.63
CA GLU A 60 -19.14 -13.87 -2.47
C GLU A 60 -18.10 -14.96 -2.19
N GLY A 61 -17.15 -14.71 -1.27
CA GLY A 61 -16.10 -15.67 -0.92
C GLY A 61 -14.99 -15.78 -1.98
N ILE A 62 -14.93 -14.82 -2.91
CA ILE A 62 -13.89 -14.77 -3.93
C ILE A 62 -12.70 -14.04 -3.31
N HIS A 63 -11.72 -14.81 -2.84
CA HIS A 63 -10.45 -14.24 -2.41
C HIS A 63 -9.65 -13.83 -3.64
N LEU A 64 -9.77 -12.57 -4.05
CA LEU A 64 -8.72 -11.95 -4.86
C LEU A 64 -7.47 -11.89 -3.98
N ASP A 65 -6.34 -12.40 -4.47
CA ASP A 65 -4.99 -12.23 -3.88
C ASP A 65 -4.53 -10.74 -3.88
N SER A 66 -5.45 -9.81 -3.64
CA SER A 66 -5.14 -8.45 -3.27
C SER A 66 -4.70 -8.47 -1.80
N SER A 67 -3.40 -8.67 -1.61
CA SER A 67 -2.67 -8.40 -0.37
C SER A 67 -3.04 -7.00 0.17
N THR A 68 -4.12 -6.94 0.94
CA THR A 68 -4.61 -5.74 1.62
C THR A 68 -4.68 -5.97 3.13
N ASN A 69 -3.93 -6.96 3.64
CA ASN A 69 -3.51 -6.99 5.03
C ASN A 69 -2.49 -5.86 5.26
N GLY A 70 -3.01 -4.67 5.49
CA GLY A 70 -2.21 -3.51 5.85
C GLY A 70 -3.00 -2.22 5.73
N HIS A 71 -3.63 -1.81 6.83
CA HIS A 71 -3.95 -0.41 7.10
C HIS A 71 -2.65 0.41 7.18
N GLY A 72 -2.04 0.66 6.03
CA GLY A 72 -0.79 1.37 5.88
C GLY A 72 -0.60 1.68 4.42
N LYS A 73 -0.88 2.94 4.05
CA LYS A 73 -0.51 3.62 2.79
C LYS A 73 0.44 2.78 1.94
N GLY A 74 -0.11 2.02 0.99
CA GLY A 74 0.64 1.11 0.12
C GLY A 74 1.83 1.85 -0.49
N GLY A 75 3.01 1.58 0.06
CA GLY A 75 4.26 2.12 -0.45
C GLY A 75 4.52 1.55 -1.83
N ARG A 76 5.33 2.27 -2.62
CA ARG A 76 5.88 1.73 -3.86
C ARG A 76 6.63 0.45 -3.52
N SER A 77 6.32 -0.65 -4.21
CA SER A 77 7.14 -1.85 -4.19
C SER A 77 8.56 -1.49 -4.65
N ALA A 78 9.58 -2.08 -4.03
CA ALA A 78 10.96 -1.87 -4.42
C ALA A 78 11.18 -2.41 -5.86
N SER A 79 11.37 -1.51 -6.82
CA SER A 79 11.66 -1.89 -8.22
C SER A 79 13.11 -2.36 -8.44
N TYR A 80 13.92 -2.41 -7.37
CA TYR A 80 15.38 -2.67 -7.37
C TYR A 80 16.17 -1.80 -8.38
N LYS A 81 15.58 -0.67 -8.77
CA LYS A 81 16.14 0.32 -9.70
C LYS A 81 15.81 1.70 -9.19
N ILE A 82 16.79 2.60 -9.23
CA ILE A 82 16.66 4.00 -8.87
C ILE A 82 17.39 4.86 -9.90
N SER A 83 16.83 6.02 -10.21
CA SER A 83 17.44 7.02 -11.10
C SER A 83 18.08 8.12 -10.26
N VAL A 84 19.17 8.70 -10.78
CA VAL A 84 19.80 9.88 -10.19
C VAL A 84 18.79 11.02 -10.18
N GLN A 85 18.62 11.68 -9.03
CA GLN A 85 17.71 12.80 -8.87
C GLN A 85 18.26 14.06 -9.57
N SER A 86 17.42 15.07 -9.79
CA SER A 86 17.84 16.34 -10.43
C SER A 86 18.93 17.10 -9.66
N ASN A 87 19.06 16.84 -8.36
CA ASN A 87 20.12 17.39 -7.50
C ASN A 87 21.42 16.57 -7.55
N GLY A 88 21.48 15.51 -8.36
CA GLY A 88 22.65 14.62 -8.48
C GLY A 88 22.75 13.51 -7.43
N ASN A 89 21.80 13.42 -6.49
CA ASN A 89 21.85 12.45 -5.41
C ASN A 89 21.18 11.12 -5.77
N LEU A 90 21.67 10.06 -5.14
CA LEU A 90 21.08 8.72 -5.19
C LEU A 90 20.53 8.38 -3.79
N LEU A 91 19.21 8.25 -3.67
CA LEU A 91 18.55 7.98 -2.40
C LEU A 91 18.11 6.52 -2.33
N ILE A 92 18.55 5.80 -1.29
CA ILE A 92 18.08 4.46 -0.98
C ILE A 92 16.75 4.57 -0.21
N GLY A 93 15.69 4.01 -0.79
CA GLY A 93 14.37 4.01 -0.16
C GLY A 93 14.29 3.09 1.06
N SER A 94 13.39 3.42 1.99
CA SER A 94 13.22 2.68 3.26
C SER A 94 12.81 1.21 3.09
N ALA A 95 12.32 0.81 1.91
CA ALA A 95 12.05 -0.59 1.60
C ALA A 95 13.32 -1.46 1.60
N TYR A 96 14.46 -0.90 1.18
CA TYR A 96 15.74 -1.62 1.17
C TYR A 96 16.38 -1.63 2.56
N THR A 97 16.43 -0.47 3.22
CA THR A 97 17.05 -0.37 4.55
C THR A 97 16.33 -1.22 5.59
N LYS A 98 14.99 -1.29 5.55
CA LYS A 98 14.22 -2.21 6.40
C LYS A 98 14.47 -3.68 6.09
N LYS A 99 14.65 -4.04 4.81
CA LYS A 99 14.96 -5.43 4.42
C LYS A 99 16.36 -5.84 4.87
N MET A 100 17.28 -4.88 4.92
CA MET A 100 18.63 -5.04 5.46
C MET A 100 18.70 -4.93 7.00
N GLY A 101 17.59 -4.61 7.67
CA GLY A 101 17.54 -4.47 9.13
C GLY A 101 18.32 -3.27 9.67
N LEU A 102 18.50 -2.22 8.85
CA LEU A 102 19.28 -1.05 9.24
C LEU A 102 18.50 -0.09 10.12
N ASP A 103 19.20 0.46 11.10
CA ASP A 103 18.69 1.44 12.05
C ASP A 103 19.21 2.86 11.76
N SER A 104 18.56 3.85 12.38
CA SER A 104 19.01 5.23 12.27
C SER A 104 20.31 5.42 13.04
N GLY A 105 21.37 5.80 12.33
CA GLY A 105 22.72 5.94 12.89
C GLY A 105 23.72 4.93 12.32
N ASP A 106 23.26 3.94 11.56
CA ASP A 106 24.17 3.03 10.84
C ASP A 106 25.00 3.78 9.81
N GLU A 107 26.31 3.54 9.84
CA GLU A 107 27.28 4.17 8.96
C GLU A 107 27.78 3.20 7.90
N PHE A 108 28.08 3.74 6.72
CA PHE A 108 28.61 2.97 5.59
C PHE A 108 29.86 3.64 5.05
N GLU A 109 30.90 2.84 4.83
CA GLU A 109 32.05 3.23 4.04
C GLU A 109 31.71 3.14 2.55
N ILE A 110 32.02 4.21 1.81
CA ILE A 110 31.74 4.31 0.37
C ILE A 110 33.04 4.07 -0.40
N THR A 111 33.07 3.00 -1.20
CA THR A 111 34.16 2.76 -2.15
C THR A 111 33.67 2.92 -3.58
N LEU A 112 34.38 3.75 -4.35
CA LEU A 112 34.07 4.01 -5.75
C LEU A 112 34.86 3.09 -6.67
N GLY A 113 34.15 2.28 -7.45
CA GLY A 113 34.71 1.55 -8.58
C GLY A 113 34.47 2.29 -9.90
N ARG A 114 34.97 1.72 -11.01
CA ARG A 114 34.83 2.33 -12.36
C ARG A 114 33.37 2.46 -12.83
N LYS A 115 32.47 1.57 -12.38
CA LYS A 115 31.04 1.53 -12.79
C LYS A 115 30.07 1.18 -11.65
N HIS A 116 30.55 1.05 -10.42
CA HIS A 116 29.73 0.66 -9.27
C HIS A 116 30.17 1.45 -8.03
N ILE A 117 29.24 1.60 -7.09
CA ILE A 117 29.50 2.15 -5.77
C ILE A 117 29.28 0.99 -4.80
N HIS A 118 30.30 0.69 -4.00
CA HIS A 118 30.18 -0.28 -2.91
C HIS A 118 29.92 0.48 -1.62
N LEU A 119 28.92 0.02 -0.88
CA LEU A 119 28.60 0.49 0.46
C LEU A 119 28.88 -0.67 1.41
N ARG A 120 29.83 -0.50 2.32
CA ARG A 120 30.14 -1.48 3.36
C ARG A 120 29.72 -0.93 4.71
N GLN A 121 28.89 -1.65 5.45
CA GLN A 121 28.48 -1.19 6.79
C GLN A 121 29.70 -1.19 7.71
N VAL A 122 29.91 -0.08 8.40
CA VAL A 122 31.02 0.05 9.36
C VAL A 122 30.65 -0.70 10.63
N GLY A 123 31.52 -1.61 11.07
CA GLY A 123 31.31 -2.38 12.31
C GLY A 123 30.50 -3.67 12.15
N ALA A 124 30.07 -4.03 10.94
CA ALA A 124 29.60 -5.38 10.65
C ALA A 124 30.81 -6.33 10.58
N SER A 125 30.78 -7.42 11.35
CA SER A 125 31.80 -8.47 11.32
C SER A 125 31.87 -9.11 9.94
N ASP A 126 33.06 -9.47 9.47
CA ASP A 126 33.31 -10.08 8.14
C ASP A 126 32.74 -11.51 7.96
N GLU A 127 31.81 -11.95 8.82
CA GLU A 127 31.26 -13.30 8.82
C GLU A 127 30.08 -13.49 7.84
N ASP A 128 29.59 -12.40 7.21
CA ASP A 128 28.41 -12.43 6.31
C ASP A 128 28.73 -12.36 4.79
N GLU A 129 30.00 -12.51 4.37
CA GLU A 129 30.38 -12.40 2.94
C GLU A 129 29.96 -13.60 2.05
N GLU A 130 29.44 -14.71 2.61
CA GLU A 130 29.01 -15.88 1.84
C GLU A 130 27.51 -15.88 1.53
N GLN A 131 27.09 -15.07 0.55
CA GLN A 131 25.96 -15.43 -0.33
C GLN A 131 25.90 -14.52 -1.57
N THR A 132 26.89 -14.69 -2.46
CA THR A 132 26.71 -14.36 -3.87
C THR A 132 25.76 -15.38 -4.48
N ILE A 133 24.46 -15.06 -4.53
CA ILE A 133 23.51 -15.79 -5.37
C ILE A 133 23.83 -15.44 -6.82
N ALA A 134 24.41 -16.41 -7.53
CA ALA A 134 24.52 -16.39 -8.97
C ALA A 134 23.14 -16.18 -9.60
N ILE A 135 23.04 -15.19 -10.49
CA ILE A 135 21.95 -15.07 -11.47
C ILE A 135 22.53 -15.44 -12.83
#